data_AF-A0A8C7IC64-F1
#
_entry.id   AF-A0A8C7IC64-F1
#
_cell.length_a   1.000
_cell.length_b   1.000
_cell.length_c   1.000
_cell.angle_alpha   90.00
_cell.angle_beta   90.00
_cell.angle_gamma   90.00
#
_symmetry.space_group_name_H-M   'P 1'
#
loop_
_entity.id
_entity.type
_entity.pdbx_description
1 polymer ?
#
loop_
_entity_poly.entity_id
_entity_poly.type
_entity_poly.pdbx_seq_one_letter_code
_entity_poly.pdbx_strand_id
1 'polypeptide(L)'
;MMKECKHKNIVAYFGSYHRNTKLWICMEYCGGGSLQDIYHVTGPLKEKQIAYICRETLQVSQLTSVVKINHSQDILDSAFCLPLPPNCHLCFHAADFGVAAEISASVAKRKSFIGTPYWMAPEVAAVEKKGGYNHLCDIWAVGITAIELAELQPPMFDLHPMRALMLMSKSSFQPPRLKDKTKWSAGFQSFVKMSLIKNPRKRPSSETLLQHPFVTQLLTRNLIIELLDMANNPDLHSTHGMDDNDMENVEAAPDKIQSAGKHLPLPLFSRADCHGLPPTPQVHMGACFSKVFNGCPLKIHCAVTWILPKTRDQYLILGAEEGVYTLNLNELHEDTLEKLLPQRCAWLYVMNNVLMSVSGKSSQLYSHSLMSLFEQRSHKQQKQSHLSLSTNRLTERINPRKYAVTVKIPDTKSCRRCSVARNPYTDSTFLCGAVPSGLVLLLWYDPMQKFMQLKHIDIRLPDPLPIFELLVLVTDEFPQLCVGVRDCTAEKGKPPTNQQLKFDIVELNGTPNSSPGGTEIMFSIHHQIIATGVRFLCDITVVWLVCLQDSVLAFWKHGLKGRSLHTNEVTQEITDESRVFRVLGTNRDIVLQSTPTEDPSAMSNLYILTGHESSY
;
A
#
# COMPACT_ATOMS: atom_id res chain seq x y z
N MET A 1 -27.61 -1.46 -22.31
CA MET A 1 -26.91 -0.19 -21.99
C MET A 1 -25.52 -0.06 -22.63
N MET A 2 -24.42 -0.78 -22.28
CA MET A 2 -23.16 -0.65 -23.07
C MET A 2 -23.37 -0.92 -24.58
N LYS A 3 -24.26 -1.86 -24.91
CA LYS A 3 -24.71 -2.16 -26.28
C LYS A 3 -25.54 -1.03 -26.94
N GLU A 4 -26.19 -0.18 -26.16
CA GLU A 4 -27.15 0.84 -26.59
C GLU A 4 -26.52 2.24 -26.68
N CYS A 5 -25.48 2.52 -25.89
CA CYS A 5 -24.75 3.78 -25.91
C CYS A 5 -23.76 3.82 -27.07
N LYS A 6 -24.14 4.49 -28.18
CA LYS A 6 -23.26 4.73 -29.33
C LYS A 6 -22.95 6.22 -29.45
N HIS A 7 -21.72 6.60 -29.15
CA HIS A 7 -21.24 7.97 -29.30
C HIS A 7 -19.73 7.98 -29.55
N LYS A 8 -19.22 8.98 -30.28
CA LYS A 8 -17.78 9.09 -30.58
C LYS A 8 -16.94 9.14 -29.29
N ASN A 9 -17.39 9.88 -28.27
CA ASN A 9 -16.70 9.97 -26.98
C ASN A 9 -17.08 8.84 -26.00
N ILE A 10 -17.67 7.72 -26.45
CA ILE A 10 -17.95 6.56 -25.58
C ILE A 10 -17.23 5.34 -26.15
N VAL A 11 -16.47 4.63 -25.31
CA VAL A 11 -15.73 3.43 -25.69
C VAL A 11 -16.68 2.41 -26.34
N ALA A 12 -16.35 1.98 -27.56
CA ALA A 12 -17.23 1.06 -28.29
C ALA A 12 -17.30 -0.33 -27.62
N TYR A 13 -18.50 -0.87 -27.50
CA TYR A 13 -18.74 -2.24 -27.05
C TYR A 13 -18.76 -3.20 -28.24
N PHE A 14 -17.97 -4.29 -28.17
CA PHE A 14 -17.90 -5.31 -29.22
C PHE A 14 -18.67 -6.58 -28.89
N GLY A 15 -18.69 -7.00 -27.62
CA GLY A 15 -19.36 -8.24 -27.22
C GLY A 15 -19.08 -8.65 -25.79
N SER A 16 -19.75 -9.70 -25.33
CA SER A 16 -19.53 -10.28 -24.00
C SER A 16 -19.56 -11.80 -24.08
N TYR A 17 -18.66 -12.46 -23.35
CA TYR A 17 -18.51 -13.90 -23.33
C TYR A 17 -18.53 -14.39 -21.88
N HIS A 18 -19.23 -15.47 -21.59
CA HIS A 18 -19.29 -16.06 -20.25
C HIS A 18 -18.75 -17.49 -20.30
N ARG A 19 -17.71 -17.79 -19.52
CA ARG A 19 -17.08 -19.12 -19.44
C ARG A 19 -16.46 -19.34 -18.07
N ASN A 20 -16.70 -20.51 -17.47
CA ASN A 20 -16.10 -20.94 -16.19
C ASN A 20 -16.21 -19.86 -15.11
N THR A 21 -17.44 -19.39 -14.84
CA THR A 21 -17.76 -18.32 -13.86
C THR A 21 -17.09 -16.96 -14.11
N LYS A 22 -16.43 -16.76 -15.26
CA LYS A 22 -15.83 -15.49 -15.67
C LYS A 22 -16.65 -14.84 -16.79
N LEU A 23 -16.99 -13.56 -16.59
CA LEU A 23 -17.57 -12.70 -17.62
C LEU A 23 -16.46 -11.87 -18.28
N TRP A 24 -16.36 -11.98 -19.60
CA TRP A 24 -15.43 -11.22 -20.44
C TRP A 24 -16.24 -10.18 -21.21
N ILE A 25 -15.83 -8.91 -21.16
CA ILE A 25 -16.47 -7.83 -21.89
C ILE A 25 -15.44 -7.29 -22.89
N CYS A 26 -15.72 -7.43 -24.18
CA CYS A 26 -14.86 -6.96 -25.26
C CYS A 26 -15.26 -5.54 -25.68
N MET A 27 -14.27 -4.67 -25.73
CA MET A 27 -14.43 -3.23 -25.93
C MET A 27 -13.26 -2.65 -26.74
N GLU A 28 -13.43 -1.43 -27.23
CA GLU A 28 -12.39 -0.67 -27.92
C GLU A 28 -11.16 -0.43 -27.02
N TYR A 29 -9.97 -0.67 -27.59
CA TYR A 29 -8.70 -0.52 -26.88
C TYR A 29 -8.22 0.93 -26.90
N CYS A 30 -8.13 1.54 -25.72
CA CYS A 30 -7.63 2.90 -25.53
C CYS A 30 -6.17 2.91 -25.05
N GLY A 31 -5.23 2.67 -25.98
CA GLY A 31 -3.81 2.54 -25.63
C GLY A 31 -3.09 3.80 -25.13
N GLY A 32 -3.76 4.97 -25.06
CA GLY A 32 -3.22 6.15 -24.38
C GLY A 32 -3.38 6.11 -22.85
N GLY A 33 -4.09 5.10 -22.32
CA GLY A 33 -4.35 4.98 -20.89
C GLY A 33 -5.40 5.96 -20.38
N SER A 34 -5.58 5.99 -19.07
CA SER A 34 -6.48 6.95 -18.41
C SER A 34 -5.83 8.34 -18.33
N LEU A 35 -6.65 9.39 -18.18
CA LEU A 35 -6.13 10.73 -17.88
C LEU A 35 -5.27 10.73 -16.61
N GLN A 36 -5.60 9.86 -15.65
CA GLN A 36 -4.82 9.65 -14.44
C GLN A 36 -3.39 9.20 -14.78
N ASP A 37 -3.23 8.13 -15.55
CA ASP A 37 -1.91 7.64 -15.97
C ASP A 37 -1.09 8.74 -16.64
N ILE A 38 -1.75 9.53 -17.51
CA ILE A 38 -1.12 10.60 -18.27
C ILE A 38 -0.64 11.75 -17.38
N TYR A 39 -1.49 12.27 -16.47
CA TYR A 39 -1.09 13.39 -15.61
C TYR A 39 -0.12 12.97 -14.50
N HIS A 40 -0.04 11.67 -14.16
CA HIS A 40 0.99 11.14 -13.26
C HIS A 40 2.39 11.22 -13.87
N VAL A 41 2.51 11.10 -15.19
CA VAL A 41 3.78 11.26 -15.92
C VAL A 41 4.04 12.72 -16.28
N THR A 42 3.04 13.43 -16.79
CA THR A 42 3.21 14.78 -17.36
C THR A 42 3.10 15.92 -16.34
N GLY A 43 2.54 15.66 -15.15
CA GLY A 43 2.23 16.68 -14.17
C GLY A 43 0.92 17.43 -14.47
N PRO A 44 0.67 18.60 -13.84
CA PRO A 44 -0.60 19.32 -13.98
C PRO A 44 -0.86 19.75 -15.42
N LEU A 45 -2.10 19.59 -15.88
CA LEU A 45 -2.47 19.94 -17.26
C LEU A 45 -2.56 21.46 -17.44
N LYS A 46 -2.32 21.89 -18.69
CA LYS A 46 -2.53 23.28 -19.11
C LYS A 46 -4.03 23.60 -19.15
N GLU A 47 -4.38 24.85 -18.86
CA GLU A 47 -5.77 25.30 -18.79
C GLU A 47 -6.59 24.95 -20.05
N LYS A 48 -6.01 25.09 -21.25
CA LYS A 48 -6.68 24.70 -22.51
C LYS A 48 -6.90 23.19 -22.64
N GLN A 49 -5.99 22.36 -22.14
CA GLN A 49 -6.16 20.90 -22.13
C GLN A 49 -7.32 20.52 -21.20
N ILE A 50 -7.39 21.14 -20.02
CA ILE A 50 -8.49 20.96 -19.06
C ILE A 50 -9.82 21.40 -19.68
N ALA A 51 -9.85 22.55 -20.36
CA ALA A 51 -11.03 23.06 -21.04
C ALA A 51 -11.54 22.09 -22.12
N TYR A 52 -10.63 21.53 -22.93
CA TYR A 52 -10.97 20.54 -23.94
C TYR A 52 -11.61 19.30 -23.29
N ILE A 53 -10.95 18.75 -22.26
CA ILE A 53 -11.45 17.57 -21.53
C ILE A 53 -12.84 17.83 -20.96
N CYS A 54 -13.03 18.96 -20.25
CA CYS A 54 -14.32 19.34 -19.68
C CYS A 54 -15.43 19.45 -20.74
N ARG A 55 -15.12 20.02 -21.93
CA ARG A 55 -16.08 20.14 -23.03
C ARG A 55 -16.53 18.76 -23.52
N GLU A 56 -15.58 17.86 -23.77
CA GLU A 56 -15.89 16.52 -24.25
C GLU A 56 -16.67 15.71 -23.19
N THR A 57 -16.34 15.85 -21.90
CA THR A 57 -17.13 15.23 -20.80
C THR A 57 -18.57 15.75 -20.75
N LEU A 58 -18.76 17.07 -20.89
CA LEU A 58 -20.11 17.67 -20.89
C LEU A 58 -20.97 17.22 -22.07
N GLN A 59 -20.36 17.01 -23.25
CA GLN A 59 -21.07 16.46 -24.42
C GLN A 59 -21.59 15.04 -24.16
N VAL A 60 -20.80 14.20 -23.48
CA VAL A 60 -21.24 12.86 -23.08
C VAL A 60 -22.37 12.92 -22.05
N SER A 61 -22.25 13.78 -21.04
CA SER A 61 -23.29 13.98 -20.00
C SER A 61 -24.63 14.47 -20.58
N GLN A 62 -24.59 15.25 -21.67
CA GLN A 62 -25.81 15.66 -22.39
C GLN A 62 -26.53 14.46 -23.03
N LEU A 63 -25.79 13.53 -23.63
CA LEU A 63 -26.36 12.33 -24.25
C LEU A 63 -26.97 11.36 -23.24
N THR A 64 -26.35 11.22 -22.06
CA THR A 64 -26.84 10.34 -21.00
C THR A 64 -27.95 10.95 -20.16
N SER A 65 -28.17 12.27 -20.22
CA SER A 65 -29.38 12.88 -19.64
C SER A 65 -30.67 12.40 -20.31
N VAL A 66 -30.59 11.88 -21.55
CA VAL A 66 -31.72 11.29 -22.30
C VAL A 66 -32.00 9.84 -21.87
N VAL A 67 -30.99 9.14 -21.35
CA VAL A 67 -31.07 7.76 -20.85
C VAL A 67 -30.73 7.83 -19.36
N LYS A 68 -31.71 8.09 -18.47
CA LYS A 68 -31.57 8.28 -17.00
C LYS A 68 -30.39 7.54 -16.34
N ILE A 69 -29.19 8.08 -16.44
CA ILE A 69 -27.96 7.42 -16.00
C ILE A 69 -27.06 8.51 -15.42
N ASN A 70 -26.68 8.35 -14.15
CA ASN A 70 -25.87 9.30 -13.40
C ASN A 70 -24.39 8.87 -13.48
N HIS A 71 -23.52 9.75 -14.01
CA HIS A 71 -22.07 9.55 -14.14
C HIS A 71 -21.26 9.85 -12.85
N SER A 72 -21.91 10.32 -11.79
CA SER A 72 -21.22 10.89 -10.61
C SER A 72 -20.43 9.92 -9.75
N GLN A 73 -20.25 8.66 -10.17
CA GLN A 73 -19.46 7.71 -9.39
C GLN A 73 -18.00 7.65 -9.83
N ASP A 74 -17.65 7.70 -11.12
CA ASP A 74 -16.23 7.53 -11.55
C ASP A 74 -15.92 8.24 -12.90
N ILE A 75 -15.88 9.58 -12.94
CA ILE A 75 -15.63 10.36 -14.18
C ILE A 75 -14.17 10.31 -14.68
N LEU A 76 -13.19 10.09 -13.80
CA LEU A 76 -11.77 10.11 -14.19
C LEU A 76 -11.18 8.74 -14.47
N ASP A 77 -11.58 7.73 -13.69
CA ASP A 77 -11.17 6.34 -13.91
C ASP A 77 -11.72 5.81 -15.24
N SER A 78 -12.74 6.49 -15.81
CA SER A 78 -13.37 6.18 -17.09
C SER A 78 -12.92 7.05 -18.27
N ALA A 79 -12.06 8.06 -18.09
CA ALA A 79 -11.62 8.94 -19.18
C ALA A 79 -10.32 8.42 -19.82
N PHE A 80 -10.43 7.83 -21.01
CA PHE A 80 -9.32 7.21 -21.72
C PHE A 80 -8.96 7.96 -23.02
N CYS A 81 -7.67 7.96 -23.35
CA CYS A 81 -7.18 8.55 -24.59
C CYS A 81 -6.94 7.46 -25.66
N LEU A 82 -7.49 7.67 -26.87
CA LEU A 82 -7.18 6.82 -28.02
C LEU A 82 -5.83 7.22 -28.64
N PRO A 83 -4.89 6.28 -28.84
CA PRO A 83 -3.49 6.60 -29.05
C PRO A 83 -3.10 6.97 -30.49
N LEU A 84 -3.94 6.80 -31.51
CA LEU A 84 -3.48 6.87 -32.91
C LEU A 84 -4.33 7.73 -33.85
N PRO A 85 -3.71 8.65 -34.63
CA PRO A 85 -4.35 9.28 -35.79
C PRO A 85 -4.88 8.24 -36.79
N PRO A 86 -6.02 8.48 -37.46
CA PRO A 86 -6.83 9.70 -37.46
C PRO A 86 -7.81 9.82 -36.27
N ASN A 87 -7.78 8.87 -35.33
CA ASN A 87 -8.78 8.71 -34.27
C ASN A 87 -8.31 9.16 -32.88
N CYS A 88 -7.30 10.04 -32.78
CA CYS A 88 -6.92 10.61 -31.48
C CYS A 88 -8.01 11.55 -30.96
N HIS A 89 -8.82 11.06 -30.03
CA HIS A 89 -9.84 11.81 -29.30
C HIS A 89 -10.06 11.20 -27.91
N LEU A 90 -10.72 11.97 -27.04
CA LEU A 90 -11.05 11.55 -25.68
C LEU A 90 -12.31 10.68 -25.69
N CYS A 91 -12.21 9.48 -25.13
CA CYS A 91 -13.31 8.52 -25.00
C CYS A 91 -13.58 8.21 -23.54
N PHE A 92 -14.85 8.01 -23.20
CA PHE A 92 -15.28 7.68 -21.85
C PHE A 92 -15.78 6.25 -21.81
N HIS A 93 -15.37 5.50 -20.79
CA HIS A 93 -15.79 4.14 -20.63
C HIS A 93 -17.23 4.07 -20.11
N ALA A 94 -18.04 3.22 -20.73
CA ALA A 94 -19.42 2.99 -20.32
C ALA A 94 -19.56 1.95 -19.19
N ALA A 95 -18.50 1.62 -18.43
CA ALA A 95 -18.55 0.45 -17.54
C ALA A 95 -19.01 0.68 -16.09
N ASP A 96 -19.09 1.90 -15.56
CA ASP A 96 -19.52 2.06 -14.16
C ASP A 96 -21.03 2.24 -13.97
N PHE A 97 -21.81 2.00 -15.01
CA PHE A 97 -23.27 2.03 -14.87
C PHE A 97 -23.86 0.76 -14.23
N GLY A 98 -23.03 -0.17 -13.74
CA GLY A 98 -23.47 -1.29 -12.90
C GLY A 98 -24.22 -0.82 -11.65
N VAL A 99 -23.86 0.36 -11.13
CA VAL A 99 -24.59 1.00 -10.02
C VAL A 99 -25.87 1.72 -10.50
N ALA A 100 -25.87 2.28 -11.71
CA ALA A 100 -27.08 2.89 -12.31
C ALA A 100 -28.19 1.86 -12.58
N ALA A 101 -27.82 0.64 -12.97
CA ALA A 101 -28.75 -0.47 -13.20
C ALA A 101 -29.44 -0.96 -11.90
N GLU A 102 -28.76 -0.86 -10.75
CA GLU A 102 -29.28 -1.36 -9.47
C GLU A 102 -30.13 -0.36 -8.68
N ILE A 103 -30.04 0.93 -8.96
CA ILE A 103 -30.94 1.94 -8.36
C ILE A 103 -32.40 1.67 -8.76
N SER A 104 -32.63 1.02 -9.91
CA SER A 104 -33.98 0.58 -10.30
C SER A 104 -34.47 -0.68 -9.59
N ALA A 105 -33.59 -1.46 -8.94
CA ALA A 105 -33.91 -2.83 -8.49
C ALA A 105 -33.82 -3.08 -6.98
N SER A 106 -33.09 -2.29 -6.17
CA SER A 106 -33.10 -2.51 -4.71
C SER A 106 -32.67 -1.31 -3.87
N VAL A 107 -33.65 -0.54 -3.39
CA VAL A 107 -33.43 0.57 -2.42
C VAL A 107 -33.09 0.06 -1.01
N ALA A 108 -33.12 -1.26 -0.75
CA ALA A 108 -33.20 -1.79 0.61
C ALA A 108 -32.02 -2.64 1.13
N LYS A 109 -30.90 -2.85 0.39
CA LYS A 109 -29.93 -3.90 0.79
C LYS A 109 -28.42 -3.63 0.77
N ARG A 110 -27.93 -2.38 0.75
CA ARG A 110 -26.48 -2.16 1.01
C ARG A 110 -26.20 -0.99 1.94
N LYS A 111 -25.52 -1.29 3.05
CA LYS A 111 -24.82 -0.36 3.95
C LYS A 111 -23.31 -0.24 3.61
N SER A 112 -22.84 -0.89 2.54
CA SER A 112 -21.46 -0.74 2.08
C SER A 112 -21.36 0.46 1.14
N PHE A 113 -20.46 1.38 1.48
CA PHE A 113 -20.21 2.61 0.74
C PHE A 113 -19.56 2.28 -0.62
N ILE A 114 -20.18 2.71 -1.73
CA ILE A 114 -19.74 2.40 -3.11
C ILE A 114 -19.47 3.72 -3.85
N GLY A 115 -18.24 3.90 -4.36
CA GLY A 115 -17.76 5.03 -5.15
C GLY A 115 -16.65 5.83 -4.45
N THR A 116 -15.88 6.61 -5.21
CA THR A 116 -14.80 7.43 -4.64
C THR A 116 -15.33 8.77 -4.14
N PRO A 117 -15.41 9.03 -2.82
CA PRO A 117 -16.24 10.09 -2.25
C PRO A 117 -15.79 11.51 -2.61
N TYR A 118 -14.54 11.70 -3.04
CA TYR A 118 -13.98 13.02 -3.28
C TYR A 118 -14.61 13.75 -4.48
N TRP A 119 -15.20 13.00 -5.43
CA TRP A 119 -15.93 13.54 -6.58
C TRP A 119 -17.45 13.60 -6.37
N MET A 120 -17.95 13.05 -5.26
CA MET A 120 -19.39 13.02 -4.98
C MET A 120 -19.93 14.41 -4.69
N ALA A 121 -21.11 14.69 -5.24
CA ALA A 121 -21.84 15.91 -4.92
C ALA A 121 -22.39 15.87 -3.48
N PRO A 122 -22.53 17.01 -2.79
CA PRO A 122 -22.98 17.05 -1.39
C PRO A 122 -24.37 16.43 -1.20
N GLU A 123 -25.25 16.53 -2.20
CA GLU A 123 -26.57 15.90 -2.16
C GLU A 123 -26.50 14.36 -2.25
N VAL A 124 -25.50 13.80 -2.94
CA VAL A 124 -25.25 12.35 -3.02
C VAL A 124 -24.72 11.82 -1.69
N ALA A 125 -23.80 12.56 -1.06
CA ALA A 125 -23.27 12.24 0.27
C ALA A 125 -24.34 12.30 1.39
N ALA A 126 -25.47 12.98 1.16
CA ALA A 126 -26.56 13.17 2.12
C ALA A 126 -27.77 12.24 1.90
N VAL A 127 -27.71 11.30 0.95
CA VAL A 127 -28.87 10.48 0.51
C VAL A 127 -29.50 9.66 1.64
N GLU A 128 -28.73 9.20 2.63
CA GLU A 128 -29.29 8.52 3.82
C GLU A 128 -30.32 9.37 4.59
N LYS A 129 -30.31 10.69 4.44
CA LYS A 129 -31.17 11.63 5.20
C LYS A 129 -32.30 12.28 4.40
N LYS A 130 -32.23 12.36 3.07
CA LYS A 130 -33.09 13.28 2.28
C LYS A 130 -33.75 12.71 1.01
N GLY A 131 -33.39 11.51 0.58
CA GLY A 131 -33.99 10.85 -0.58
C GLY A 131 -33.63 11.48 -1.94
N GLY A 132 -32.95 10.69 -2.78
CA GLY A 132 -32.74 10.94 -4.22
C GLY A 132 -31.73 12.03 -4.60
N TYR A 133 -30.97 11.77 -5.67
CA TYR A 133 -30.13 12.73 -6.39
C TYR A 133 -30.50 12.71 -7.88
N ASN A 134 -30.10 13.72 -8.65
CA ASN A 134 -30.39 13.83 -10.09
C ASN A 134 -29.08 13.98 -10.90
N HIS A 135 -29.18 13.95 -12.23
CA HIS A 135 -28.05 14.05 -13.18
C HIS A 135 -27.14 15.28 -12.97
N LEU A 136 -27.56 16.31 -12.22
CA LEU A 136 -26.71 17.46 -11.90
C LEU A 136 -25.54 17.09 -10.96
N CYS A 137 -25.58 15.93 -10.31
CA CYS A 137 -24.42 15.39 -9.59
C CYS A 137 -23.19 15.23 -10.50
N ASP A 138 -23.40 14.98 -11.79
CA ASP A 138 -22.33 14.81 -12.77
C ASP A 138 -21.61 16.12 -13.06
N ILE A 139 -22.37 17.23 -13.06
CA ILE A 139 -21.82 18.58 -13.21
C ILE A 139 -20.89 18.94 -12.04
N TRP A 140 -21.22 18.50 -10.82
CA TRP A 140 -20.32 18.65 -9.69
C TRP A 140 -19.03 17.87 -9.89
N ALA A 141 -19.15 16.60 -10.29
CA ALA A 141 -18.00 15.73 -10.54
C ALA A 141 -17.10 16.32 -11.64
N VAL A 142 -17.64 16.88 -12.73
CA VAL A 142 -16.86 17.64 -13.74
C VAL A 142 -16.09 18.81 -13.11
N GLY A 143 -16.69 19.54 -12.16
CA GLY A 143 -16.01 20.60 -11.43
C GLY A 143 -14.85 20.09 -10.58
N ILE A 144 -15.01 18.93 -9.94
CA ILE A 144 -13.94 18.30 -9.15
C ILE A 144 -12.83 17.76 -10.07
N THR A 145 -13.18 17.10 -11.17
CA THR A 145 -12.24 16.66 -12.22
C THR A 145 -11.41 17.82 -12.74
N ALA A 146 -12.02 18.98 -12.98
CA ALA A 146 -11.28 20.15 -13.45
C ALA A 146 -10.25 20.65 -12.42
N ILE A 147 -10.58 20.62 -11.11
CA ILE A 147 -9.62 20.92 -10.03
C ILE A 147 -8.51 19.86 -9.99
N GLU A 148 -8.85 18.59 -10.12
CA GLU A 148 -7.87 17.52 -10.09
C GLU A 148 -6.89 17.59 -11.25
N LEU A 149 -7.33 17.82 -12.49
CA LEU A 149 -6.41 17.96 -13.63
C LEU A 149 -5.49 19.17 -13.46
N ALA A 150 -5.95 20.21 -12.76
CA ALA A 150 -5.19 21.41 -12.45
C ALA A 150 -4.22 21.24 -11.25
N GLU A 151 -4.56 20.39 -10.29
CA GLU A 151 -3.87 20.30 -9.01
C GLU A 151 -3.28 18.92 -8.71
N LEU A 152 -3.53 17.90 -9.55
CA LEU A 152 -3.16 16.49 -9.45
C LEU A 152 -3.88 15.66 -8.37
N GLN A 153 -4.88 16.23 -7.70
CA GLN A 153 -5.74 15.47 -6.78
C GLN A 153 -7.05 16.23 -6.58
N PRO A 154 -8.16 15.55 -6.24
CA PRO A 154 -9.39 16.23 -5.88
C PRO A 154 -9.28 16.95 -4.52
N PRO A 155 -10.15 17.91 -4.21
CA PRO A 155 -10.24 18.48 -2.87
C PRO A 155 -10.44 17.39 -1.80
N MET A 156 -9.86 17.59 -0.61
CA MET A 156 -10.00 16.69 0.55
C MET A 156 -9.39 15.27 0.39
N PHE A 157 -8.60 15.01 -0.64
CA PHE A 157 -7.93 13.72 -0.87
C PHE A 157 -7.01 13.24 0.27
N ASP A 158 -6.58 14.15 1.13
CA ASP A 158 -5.77 13.84 2.32
C ASP A 158 -6.62 13.29 3.49
N LEU A 159 -7.95 13.40 3.42
CA LEU A 159 -8.87 12.92 4.46
C LEU A 159 -9.34 11.50 4.17
N HIS A 160 -9.64 10.74 5.22
CA HIS A 160 -10.31 9.45 5.06
C HIS A 160 -11.67 9.60 4.31
N PRO A 161 -12.03 8.70 3.40
CA PRO A 161 -13.31 8.69 2.65
C PRO A 161 -14.54 9.08 3.46
N MET A 162 -14.75 8.42 4.61
CA MET A 162 -15.88 8.69 5.51
C MET A 162 -15.85 10.09 6.13
N ARG A 163 -14.66 10.65 6.39
CA ARG A 163 -14.50 11.99 6.92
C ARG A 163 -14.83 13.04 5.85
N ALA A 164 -14.43 12.81 4.61
CA ALA A 164 -14.81 13.66 3.48
C ALA A 164 -16.34 13.70 3.31
N LEU A 165 -17.02 12.54 3.33
CA LEU A 165 -18.48 12.45 3.28
C LEU A 165 -19.16 13.21 4.43
N MET A 166 -18.69 12.98 5.66
CA MET A 166 -19.24 13.66 6.84
C MET A 166 -19.12 15.18 6.71
N LEU A 167 -18.00 15.69 6.20
CA LEU A 167 -17.80 17.12 5.97
C LEU A 167 -18.73 17.65 4.89
N MET A 168 -18.87 16.96 3.76
CA MET A 168 -19.75 17.38 2.66
C MET A 168 -21.22 17.46 3.08
N SER A 169 -21.66 16.56 3.96
CA SER A 169 -23.02 16.51 4.48
C SER A 169 -23.34 17.61 5.52
N LYS A 170 -22.36 18.40 5.97
CA LYS A 170 -22.59 19.52 6.92
C LYS A 170 -23.23 20.73 6.24
N SER A 171 -24.12 21.40 6.95
CA SER A 171 -24.74 22.65 6.47
C SER A 171 -23.71 23.74 6.17
N SER A 172 -22.66 23.83 6.99
CA SER A 172 -21.54 24.78 6.86
C SER A 172 -20.54 24.46 5.73
N PHE A 173 -20.65 23.30 5.08
CA PHE A 173 -19.74 22.91 4.00
C PHE A 173 -19.70 23.96 2.89
N GLN A 174 -18.48 24.41 2.57
CA GLN A 174 -18.19 25.34 1.50
C GLN A 174 -17.65 24.58 0.29
N PRO A 175 -18.16 24.84 -0.93
CA PRO A 175 -17.63 24.22 -2.13
C PRO A 175 -16.14 24.55 -2.33
N PRO A 176 -15.35 23.56 -2.80
CA PRO A 176 -13.93 23.77 -3.03
C PRO A 176 -13.67 24.74 -4.17
N ARG A 177 -12.45 25.29 -4.19
CA ARG A 177 -11.96 26.24 -5.20
C ARG A 177 -10.50 25.88 -5.53
N LEU A 178 -10.02 26.36 -6.68
CA LEU A 178 -8.61 26.29 -7.04
C LEU A 178 -7.76 27.02 -5.98
N LYS A 179 -6.65 26.39 -5.55
CA LYS A 179 -5.76 26.89 -4.49
C LYS A 179 -5.03 28.16 -4.91
N ASP A 180 -4.48 28.17 -6.12
CA ASP A 180 -3.74 29.31 -6.67
C ASP A 180 -4.67 30.18 -7.54
N LYS A 181 -5.16 31.28 -6.98
CA LYS A 181 -6.08 32.20 -7.67
C LYS A 181 -5.40 33.03 -8.76
N THR A 182 -4.08 33.16 -8.73
CA THR A 182 -3.32 34.00 -9.66
C THR A 182 -2.87 33.22 -10.89
N LYS A 183 -2.72 31.90 -10.79
CA LYS A 183 -2.30 31.02 -11.88
C LYS A 183 -3.37 30.83 -12.97
N TRP A 184 -4.65 30.85 -12.61
CA TRP A 184 -5.74 30.44 -13.49
C TRP A 184 -6.60 31.60 -13.96
N SER A 185 -7.09 31.55 -15.20
CA SER A 185 -7.92 32.64 -15.74
C SER A 185 -9.23 32.82 -14.96
N ALA A 186 -9.80 34.02 -15.01
CA ALA A 186 -11.13 34.28 -14.46
C ALA A 186 -12.21 33.39 -15.09
N GLY A 187 -12.03 33.01 -16.37
CA GLY A 187 -12.90 32.07 -17.07
C GLY A 187 -12.85 30.68 -16.43
N PHE A 188 -11.67 30.14 -16.16
CA PHE A 188 -11.55 28.84 -15.52
C PHE A 188 -12.09 28.84 -14.08
N GLN A 189 -11.77 29.88 -13.31
CA GLN A 189 -12.29 30.05 -11.95
C GLN A 189 -13.83 30.15 -11.93
N SER A 190 -14.42 30.87 -12.89
CA SER A 190 -15.87 30.98 -13.06
C SER A 190 -16.50 29.63 -13.38
N PHE A 191 -15.90 28.88 -14.31
CA PHE A 191 -16.37 27.54 -14.68
C PHE A 191 -16.43 26.60 -13.47
N VAL A 192 -15.33 26.48 -12.71
CA VAL A 192 -15.27 25.66 -11.49
C VAL A 192 -16.32 26.12 -10.47
N LYS A 193 -16.48 27.43 -10.27
CA LYS A 193 -17.47 27.99 -9.35
C LYS A 193 -18.91 27.65 -9.76
N MET A 194 -19.23 27.67 -11.05
CA MET A 194 -20.55 27.32 -11.58
C MET A 194 -20.84 25.82 -11.45
N SER A 195 -19.86 24.98 -11.74
CA SER A 195 -19.97 23.52 -11.60
C SER A 195 -20.16 23.08 -10.14
N LEU A 196 -19.48 23.75 -9.19
CA LEU A 196 -19.49 23.41 -7.77
C LEU A 196 -20.53 24.17 -6.94
N ILE A 197 -21.69 24.50 -7.53
CA ILE A 197 -22.81 25.06 -6.77
C ILE A 197 -23.42 23.96 -5.89
N LYS A 198 -23.35 24.16 -4.56
CA LYS A 198 -23.83 23.19 -3.54
C LYS A 198 -25.31 22.84 -3.69
N ASN A 199 -26.16 23.81 -4.02
CA ASN A 199 -27.59 23.55 -4.20
C ASN A 199 -27.85 23.03 -5.62
N PRO A 200 -28.24 21.75 -5.80
CA PRO A 200 -28.44 21.17 -7.13
C PRO A 200 -29.47 21.95 -7.96
N ARG A 201 -30.50 22.55 -7.34
CA ARG A 201 -31.52 23.35 -8.06
C ARG A 201 -30.96 24.63 -8.69
N LYS A 202 -29.81 25.11 -8.21
CA LYS A 202 -29.11 26.29 -8.74
C LYS A 202 -27.91 25.91 -9.61
N ARG A 203 -27.55 24.63 -9.66
CA ARG A 203 -26.42 24.14 -10.45
C ARG A 203 -26.85 24.10 -11.94
N PRO A 204 -26.07 24.68 -12.86
CA PRO A 204 -26.41 24.70 -14.28
C PRO A 204 -26.44 23.28 -14.86
N SER A 205 -27.24 23.09 -15.93
CA SER A 205 -27.22 21.87 -16.73
C SER A 205 -25.95 21.79 -17.59
N SER A 206 -25.69 20.60 -18.15
CA SER A 206 -24.61 20.40 -19.14
C SER A 206 -24.77 21.33 -20.35
N GLU A 207 -26.00 21.51 -20.84
CA GLU A 207 -26.33 22.42 -21.95
C GLU A 207 -25.93 23.87 -21.65
N THR A 208 -26.20 24.33 -20.42
CA THR A 208 -25.85 25.68 -19.98
C THR A 208 -24.33 25.83 -19.86
N LEU A 209 -23.64 24.83 -19.30
CA LEU A 209 -22.18 24.87 -19.15
C LEU A 209 -21.43 24.74 -20.47
N LEU A 210 -22.00 24.06 -21.48
CA LEU A 210 -21.42 23.98 -22.83
C LEU A 210 -21.38 25.35 -23.54
N GLN A 211 -22.14 26.34 -23.06
CA GLN A 211 -22.09 27.72 -23.55
C GLN A 211 -21.09 28.61 -22.78
N HIS A 212 -20.42 28.07 -21.75
CA HIS A 212 -19.51 28.85 -20.93
C HIS A 212 -18.21 29.21 -21.69
N PRO A 213 -17.70 30.47 -21.60
CA PRO A 213 -16.50 30.92 -22.33
C PRO A 213 -15.26 30.02 -22.20
N PHE A 214 -15.13 29.35 -21.04
CA PHE A 214 -14.07 28.39 -20.77
C PHE A 214 -14.05 27.22 -21.78
N VAL A 215 -15.19 26.72 -22.22
CA VAL A 215 -15.30 25.55 -23.11
C VAL A 215 -15.71 25.90 -24.54
N THR A 216 -16.18 27.12 -24.81
CA THR A 216 -16.54 27.59 -26.16
C THR A 216 -15.38 28.20 -26.93
N GLN A 217 -14.23 28.44 -26.29
CA GLN A 217 -13.00 28.85 -26.96
C GLN A 217 -12.52 27.81 -28.00
N LEU A 218 -11.57 28.19 -28.85
CA LEU A 218 -11.01 27.29 -29.86
C LEU A 218 -10.20 26.15 -29.20
N LEU A 219 -10.80 24.97 -29.10
CA LEU A 219 -10.22 23.77 -28.50
C LEU A 219 -10.25 22.62 -29.52
N THR A 220 -9.07 22.13 -29.89
CA THR A 220 -8.89 21.04 -30.87
C THR A 220 -8.24 19.82 -30.23
N ARG A 221 -8.37 18.66 -30.89
CA ARG A 221 -7.76 17.40 -30.44
C ARG A 221 -6.23 17.45 -30.30
N ASN A 222 -5.57 18.42 -30.94
CA ASN A 222 -4.12 18.60 -30.86
C ASN A 222 -3.65 18.80 -29.40
N LEU A 223 -4.50 19.37 -28.55
CA LEU A 223 -4.21 19.54 -27.12
C LEU A 223 -3.98 18.20 -26.38
N ILE A 224 -4.68 17.14 -26.81
CA ILE A 224 -4.51 15.78 -26.28
C ILE A 224 -3.34 15.07 -26.94
N ILE A 225 -3.11 15.29 -28.23
CA ILE A 225 -1.92 14.76 -28.92
C ILE A 225 -0.65 15.28 -28.25
N GLU A 226 -0.56 16.59 -27.99
CA GLU A 226 0.54 17.19 -27.24
C GLU A 226 0.71 16.56 -25.84
N LEU A 227 -0.38 16.22 -25.18
CA LEU A 227 -0.36 15.60 -23.85
C LEU A 227 0.18 14.16 -23.90
N LEU A 228 -0.23 13.38 -24.90
CA LEU A 228 0.28 12.03 -25.14
C LEU A 228 1.76 12.05 -25.55
N ASP A 229 2.17 13.00 -26.39
CA ASP A 229 3.57 13.16 -26.78
C ASP A 229 4.46 13.47 -25.58
N MET A 230 3.99 14.32 -24.66
CA MET A 230 4.68 14.59 -23.38
C MET A 230 4.76 13.34 -22.50
N ALA A 231 3.68 12.55 -22.41
CA ALA A 231 3.67 11.33 -21.62
C ALA A 231 4.62 10.26 -22.18
N ASN A 232 4.74 10.19 -23.51
CA ASN A 232 5.63 9.26 -24.20
C ASN A 232 7.11 9.71 -24.21
N ASN A 233 7.38 11.00 -23.99
CA ASN A 233 8.73 11.58 -24.04
C ASN A 233 9.02 12.51 -22.85
N PRO A 234 9.07 11.99 -21.61
CA PRO A 234 9.21 12.80 -20.39
C PRO A 234 10.54 13.59 -20.29
N ASP A 235 11.60 13.14 -20.96
CA ASP A 235 12.95 13.72 -20.83
C ASP A 235 13.15 15.05 -21.58
N LEU A 236 12.33 15.36 -22.59
CA LEU A 236 12.55 16.50 -23.49
C LEU A 236 12.00 17.84 -22.98
N HIS A 237 11.22 17.86 -21.90
CA HIS A 237 10.39 19.03 -21.55
C HIS A 237 10.64 19.69 -20.17
N SER A 238 11.70 19.35 -19.43
CA SER A 238 12.00 20.02 -18.14
C SER A 238 12.75 21.36 -18.32
N THR A 239 12.15 22.49 -17.90
CA THR A 239 12.81 23.82 -17.89
C THR A 239 12.64 24.54 -16.53
N HIS A 240 13.80 24.85 -15.93
CA HIS A 240 14.20 25.90 -14.95
C HIS A 240 13.42 26.22 -13.64
N GLY A 241 14.18 26.30 -12.53
CA GLY A 241 13.89 27.08 -11.32
C GLY A 241 14.89 26.81 -10.16
N MET A 242 15.67 27.84 -9.77
CA MET A 242 16.72 27.84 -8.71
C MET A 242 16.15 27.97 -7.27
N ASP A 243 16.78 27.31 -6.29
CA ASP A 243 17.45 27.92 -5.11
C ASP A 243 17.76 26.90 -3.98
N ASP A 244 18.80 27.24 -3.20
CA ASP A 244 19.65 26.45 -2.30
C ASP A 244 19.05 25.98 -0.95
N ASN A 245 19.45 24.79 -0.48
CA ASN A 245 20.42 24.55 0.63
C ASN A 245 20.30 23.19 1.36
N ASP A 246 21.48 22.69 1.73
CA ASP A 246 21.93 21.81 2.82
C ASP A 246 21.44 20.36 2.95
N MET A 247 22.39 19.42 2.84
CA MET A 247 22.40 18.13 3.54
C MET A 247 23.86 17.73 3.80
N GLU A 248 24.26 17.76 5.07
CA GLU A 248 25.57 17.31 5.53
C GLU A 248 25.70 15.78 5.53
N ASN A 249 26.96 15.36 5.34
CA ASN A 249 27.45 13.99 5.31
C ASN A 249 27.26 13.26 6.65
N VAL A 250 26.79 12.02 6.58
CA VAL A 250 27.01 10.99 7.62
C VAL A 250 27.77 9.85 6.94
N GLU A 251 28.85 9.39 7.58
CA GLU A 251 29.76 8.34 7.08
C GLU A 251 28.98 7.15 6.49
N ALA A 252 29.19 6.90 5.20
CA ALA A 252 28.38 5.96 4.43
C ALA A 252 29.00 4.55 4.45
N ALA A 253 28.26 3.57 4.97
CA ALA A 253 28.45 2.16 4.62
C ALA A 253 28.35 2.00 3.08
N PRO A 254 29.01 1.02 2.46
CA PRO A 254 29.01 0.88 1.00
C PRO A 254 27.59 0.66 0.44
N ASP A 255 27.34 1.20 -0.76
CA ASP A 255 26.05 1.08 -1.45
C ASP A 255 25.80 -0.33 -2.03
N LYS A 256 26.87 -1.13 -2.16
CA LYS A 256 26.82 -2.55 -2.53
C LYS A 256 27.67 -3.37 -1.56
N ILE A 257 27.14 -4.49 -1.09
CA ILE A 257 27.81 -5.42 -0.18
C ILE A 257 27.80 -6.80 -0.86
N GLN A 258 28.98 -7.34 -1.15
CA GLN A 258 29.11 -8.67 -1.74
C GLN A 258 29.17 -9.75 -0.66
N SER A 259 28.57 -10.90 -0.94
CA SER A 259 28.66 -12.12 -0.14
C SER A 259 30.12 -12.56 0.02
N ALA A 260 30.51 -12.99 1.21
CA ALA A 260 31.86 -13.48 1.47
C ALA A 260 32.10 -14.84 0.76
N GLY A 261 32.58 -14.79 -0.48
CA GLY A 261 33.34 -15.83 -1.20
C GLY A 261 32.60 -17.09 -1.68
N LYS A 262 32.55 -17.24 -3.02
CA LYS A 262 32.79 -18.51 -3.74
C LYS A 262 34.02 -18.34 -4.65
N HIS A 263 35.21 -18.16 -4.11
CA HIS A 263 36.44 -18.25 -4.92
C HIS A 263 37.62 -18.75 -4.07
N LEU A 264 37.85 -20.06 -4.14
CA LEU A 264 39.16 -20.68 -3.92
C LEU A 264 39.44 -21.53 -5.18
N PRO A 265 40.55 -21.32 -5.89
CA PRO A 265 41.00 -22.28 -6.90
C PRO A 265 41.43 -23.56 -6.17
N LEU A 266 40.82 -24.69 -6.51
CA LEU A 266 41.19 -26.01 -6.01
C LEU A 266 42.67 -26.32 -6.32
N PRO A 267 43.51 -26.68 -5.34
CA PRO A 267 44.57 -27.65 -5.55
C PRO A 267 43.98 -29.06 -5.36
N LEU A 268 44.33 -29.95 -6.28
CA LEU A 268 44.03 -31.38 -6.29
C LEU A 268 44.03 -32.03 -4.90
N PHE A 269 42.86 -32.24 -4.32
CA PHE A 269 42.63 -33.29 -3.33
C PHE A 269 41.27 -33.96 -3.59
N SER A 270 41.26 -35.24 -3.27
CA SER A 270 40.33 -36.28 -3.70
C SER A 270 38.86 -35.99 -3.46
N ARG A 271 38.08 -36.48 -4.42
CA ARG A 271 36.61 -36.57 -4.48
C ARG A 271 36.03 -37.32 -3.27
N ALA A 272 35.92 -36.66 -2.13
CA ALA A 272 35.10 -37.04 -0.99
C ALA A 272 35.06 -35.85 -0.02
N ASP A 273 34.08 -34.96 -0.16
CA ASP A 273 33.56 -34.16 0.96
C ASP A 273 32.23 -33.52 0.53
N CYS A 274 31.17 -34.24 0.89
CA CYS A 274 29.81 -33.79 0.90
C CYS A 274 29.62 -32.78 2.04
N HIS A 275 29.74 -31.49 1.74
CA HIS A 275 29.20 -30.43 2.60
C HIS A 275 27.67 -30.36 2.47
N GLY A 276 27.01 -31.41 2.95
CA GLY A 276 25.61 -31.36 3.36
C GLY A 276 25.53 -30.91 4.81
N LEU A 277 24.46 -30.19 5.13
CA LEU A 277 23.94 -30.11 6.50
C LEU A 277 23.86 -31.54 7.12
N PRO A 278 23.82 -31.68 8.46
CA PRO A 278 23.59 -32.99 9.09
C PRO A 278 22.37 -33.68 8.45
N PRO A 279 22.35 -35.03 8.44
CA PRO A 279 21.43 -35.84 7.64
C PRO A 279 19.99 -35.34 7.81
N THR A 280 19.34 -35.02 6.69
CA THR A 280 17.91 -34.69 6.64
C THR A 280 17.13 -35.73 7.42
N PRO A 281 16.39 -35.35 8.48
CA PRO A 281 15.38 -36.24 9.03
C PRO A 281 14.36 -36.55 7.93
N GLN A 282 13.73 -37.72 7.98
CA GLN A 282 12.68 -38.09 7.01
C GLN A 282 11.51 -37.12 7.15
N VAL A 283 11.44 -36.12 6.26
CA VAL A 283 10.34 -35.17 6.20
C VAL A 283 9.29 -35.71 5.23
N HIS A 284 8.10 -36.05 5.72
CA HIS A 284 6.91 -36.03 4.88
C HIS A 284 6.62 -34.53 4.63
N MET A 285 6.97 -34.02 3.44
CA MET A 285 6.72 -32.65 2.90
C MET A 285 7.83 -31.58 3.07
N GLY A 286 8.77 -31.53 2.11
CA GLY A 286 9.07 -30.34 1.28
C GLY A 286 9.71 -29.05 1.82
N ALA A 287 9.71 -28.73 3.12
CA ALA A 287 10.20 -27.42 3.60
C ALA A 287 11.69 -27.45 4.03
N CYS A 288 12.53 -26.55 3.49
CA CYS A 288 13.94 -26.44 3.86
C CYS A 288 14.42 -24.99 3.99
N PHE A 289 15.44 -24.76 4.84
CA PHE A 289 16.09 -23.46 4.93
C PHE A 289 17.10 -23.30 3.80
N SER A 290 16.79 -22.39 2.89
CA SER A 290 17.70 -22.00 1.83
C SER A 290 18.55 -20.83 2.32
N LYS A 291 19.87 -21.01 2.40
CA LYS A 291 20.80 -19.89 2.67
C LYS A 291 20.82 -18.99 1.44
N VAL A 292 20.50 -17.71 1.62
CA VAL A 292 20.41 -16.72 0.54
C VAL A 292 21.52 -15.67 0.58
N PHE A 293 22.25 -15.54 1.69
CA PHE A 293 23.40 -14.62 1.79
C PHE A 293 24.43 -15.14 2.82
N ASN A 294 25.73 -15.03 2.50
CA ASN A 294 26.83 -15.46 3.37
C ASN A 294 27.62 -14.26 3.91
N GLY A 295 27.79 -14.18 5.22
CA GLY A 295 28.61 -13.14 5.85
C GLY A 295 28.05 -11.73 5.66
N CYS A 296 26.78 -11.52 5.99
CA CYS A 296 26.16 -10.21 6.05
C CYS A 296 26.75 -9.38 7.22
N PRO A 297 27.37 -8.23 6.95
CA PRO A 297 27.95 -7.37 7.99
C PRO A 297 26.92 -6.44 8.63
N LEU A 298 25.69 -6.39 8.10
CA LEU A 298 24.66 -5.46 8.53
C LEU A 298 24.04 -5.86 9.88
N LYS A 299 23.75 -4.87 10.72
CA LYS A 299 22.94 -5.07 11.92
C LYS A 299 21.45 -5.00 11.55
N ILE A 300 20.89 -6.14 11.19
CA ILE A 300 19.50 -6.25 10.70
C ILE A 300 18.49 -6.25 11.85
N HIS A 301 17.42 -5.48 11.70
CA HIS A 301 16.31 -5.38 12.64
C HIS A 301 15.07 -6.14 12.16
N CYS A 302 14.81 -6.12 10.86
CA CYS A 302 13.62 -6.70 10.25
C CYS A 302 13.85 -7.06 8.78
N ALA A 303 13.01 -7.95 8.25
CA ALA A 303 13.05 -8.35 6.85
C ALA A 303 11.64 -8.60 6.30
N VAL A 304 11.45 -8.34 5.02
CA VAL A 304 10.19 -8.60 4.28
C VAL A 304 10.52 -9.02 2.85
N THR A 305 9.65 -9.80 2.23
CA THR A 305 9.76 -10.16 0.81
C THR A 305 8.78 -9.38 -0.05
N TRP A 306 9.18 -9.13 -1.30
CA TRP A 306 8.36 -8.44 -2.28
C TRP A 306 8.59 -9.04 -3.67
N ILE A 307 7.57 -9.06 -4.51
CA ILE A 307 7.68 -9.53 -5.90
C ILE A 307 7.50 -8.32 -6.80
N LEU A 308 8.51 -8.03 -7.62
CA LEU A 308 8.48 -6.94 -8.58
C LEU A 308 7.43 -7.26 -9.67
N PRO A 309 6.33 -6.49 -9.80
CA PRO A 309 5.25 -6.85 -10.73
C PRO A 309 5.66 -6.93 -12.20
N LYS A 310 6.65 -6.11 -12.61
CA LYS A 310 7.14 -6.02 -13.99
C LYS A 310 7.87 -7.29 -14.43
N THR A 311 8.82 -7.78 -13.64
CA THR A 311 9.68 -8.92 -14.00
C THR A 311 9.26 -10.23 -13.33
N ARG A 312 8.47 -10.16 -12.26
CA ARG A 312 8.15 -11.26 -11.34
C ARG A 312 9.33 -11.74 -10.50
N ASP A 313 10.42 -10.97 -10.42
CA ASP A 313 11.54 -11.29 -9.54
C ASP A 313 11.17 -11.08 -8.07
N GLN A 314 11.61 -12.00 -7.23
CA GLN A 314 11.41 -11.95 -5.78
C GLN A 314 12.61 -11.24 -5.14
N TYR A 315 12.32 -10.22 -4.36
CA TYR A 315 13.30 -9.44 -3.61
C TYR A 315 13.13 -9.65 -2.12
N LEU A 316 14.26 -9.86 -1.43
CA LEU A 316 14.36 -9.75 0.01
C LEU A 316 14.76 -8.33 0.39
N ILE A 317 13.92 -7.65 1.17
CA ILE A 317 14.16 -6.29 1.65
C ILE A 317 14.51 -6.35 3.14
N LEU A 318 15.65 -5.79 3.51
CA LEU A 318 16.21 -5.81 4.87
C LEU A 318 16.22 -4.40 5.45
N GLY A 319 15.69 -4.24 6.66
CA GLY A 319 15.80 -3.03 7.45
C GLY A 319 16.91 -3.18 8.48
N ALA A 320 17.95 -2.37 8.37
CA ALA A 320 19.15 -2.44 9.21
C ALA A 320 19.48 -1.10 9.88
N GLU A 321 20.49 -1.10 10.73
CA GLU A 321 20.98 0.11 11.41
C GLU A 321 21.47 1.17 10.40
N GLU A 322 22.07 0.72 9.30
CA GLU A 322 22.73 1.53 8.28
C GLU A 322 21.79 1.96 7.14
N GLY A 323 20.62 1.34 7.02
CA GLY A 323 19.73 1.58 5.88
C GLY A 323 18.71 0.48 5.61
N VAL A 324 18.02 0.64 4.48
CA VAL A 324 17.20 -0.42 3.86
C VAL A 324 17.98 -0.98 2.68
N TYR A 325 18.13 -2.29 2.61
CA TYR A 325 18.86 -3.01 1.57
C TYR A 325 17.95 -4.00 0.85
N THR A 326 18.29 -4.33 -0.39
CA THR A 326 17.58 -5.30 -1.22
C THR A 326 18.52 -6.36 -1.75
N LEU A 327 18.06 -7.61 -1.78
CA LEU A 327 18.71 -8.75 -2.42
C LEU A 327 17.73 -9.36 -3.44
N ASN A 328 18.15 -9.52 -4.68
CA ASN A 328 17.39 -10.25 -5.70
C ASN A 328 17.55 -11.76 -5.47
N LEU A 329 16.46 -12.46 -5.18
CA LEU A 329 16.47 -13.90 -4.92
C LEU A 329 16.45 -14.73 -6.21
N ASN A 330 16.18 -14.12 -7.36
CA ASN A 330 16.25 -14.79 -8.67
C ASN A 330 17.69 -14.79 -9.20
N GLU A 331 18.50 -13.80 -8.83
CA GLU A 331 19.88 -13.62 -9.27
C GLU A 331 20.89 -13.97 -8.16
N LEU A 332 20.70 -15.11 -7.50
CA LEU A 332 21.58 -15.59 -6.41
C LEU A 332 23.06 -15.75 -6.81
N HIS A 333 23.40 -15.65 -8.09
CA HIS A 333 24.79 -15.67 -8.56
C HIS A 333 25.49 -14.31 -8.41
N GLU A 334 24.75 -13.21 -8.31
CA GLU A 334 25.33 -11.87 -8.07
C GLU A 334 25.66 -11.65 -6.59
N ASP A 335 25.00 -12.38 -5.67
CA ASP A 335 25.37 -12.46 -4.25
C ASP A 335 25.56 -11.07 -3.58
N THR A 336 24.83 -10.05 -4.05
CA THR A 336 25.07 -8.65 -3.68
C THR A 336 23.83 -8.04 -3.03
N LEU A 337 24.03 -7.50 -1.83
CA LEU A 337 23.07 -6.63 -1.15
C LEU A 337 23.27 -5.20 -1.62
N GLU A 338 22.18 -4.55 -2.02
CA GLU A 338 22.23 -3.19 -2.56
C GLU A 338 21.38 -2.25 -1.72
N LYS A 339 21.93 -1.08 -1.41
CA LYS A 339 21.25 -0.10 -0.56
C LYS A 339 20.13 0.59 -1.33
N LEU A 340 18.93 0.57 -0.76
CA LEU A 340 17.74 1.24 -1.27
C LEU A 340 17.50 2.59 -0.57
N LEU A 341 17.66 2.64 0.75
CA LEU A 341 17.48 3.86 1.55
C LEU A 341 18.61 3.99 2.59
N PRO A 342 19.17 5.19 2.82
CA PRO A 342 20.31 5.39 3.72
C PRO A 342 19.92 5.58 5.20
N GLN A 343 18.64 5.49 5.52
CA GLN A 343 18.15 5.79 6.88
C GLN A 343 17.99 4.49 7.67
N ARG A 344 18.46 4.49 8.93
CA ARG A 344 18.19 3.45 9.93
C ARG A 344 16.74 3.00 9.84
N CYS A 345 16.50 1.70 9.76
CA CYS A 345 15.17 1.13 9.66
C CYS A 345 14.95 0.04 10.71
N ALA A 346 13.97 0.26 11.58
CA ALA A 346 13.68 -0.64 12.71
C ALA A 346 12.50 -1.59 12.44
N TRP A 347 11.66 -1.29 11.46
CA TRP A 347 10.49 -2.08 11.10
C TRP A 347 10.13 -1.87 9.64
N LEU A 348 9.70 -2.95 8.97
CA LEU A 348 9.27 -2.96 7.58
C LEU A 348 7.97 -3.77 7.43
N TYR A 349 7.13 -3.34 6.49
CA TYR A 349 5.98 -4.09 6.03
C TYR A 349 5.70 -3.75 4.57
N VAL A 350 5.36 -4.73 3.76
CA VAL A 350 5.01 -4.52 2.35
C VAL A 350 3.54 -4.87 2.14
N MET A 351 2.81 -3.94 1.51
CA MET A 351 1.48 -4.19 0.98
C MET A 351 1.45 -3.77 -0.49
N ASN A 352 1.12 -4.71 -1.37
CA ASN A 352 1.20 -4.52 -2.82
C ASN A 352 2.57 -3.97 -3.25
N ASN A 353 2.63 -2.73 -3.71
CA ASN A 353 3.85 -2.05 -4.16
C ASN A 353 4.29 -0.93 -3.21
N VAL A 354 3.75 -0.92 -2.00
CA VAL A 354 4.04 0.09 -0.98
C VAL A 354 4.80 -0.54 0.17
N LEU A 355 6.01 -0.03 0.38
CA LEU A 355 6.84 -0.37 1.53
C LEU A 355 6.55 0.62 2.65
N MET A 356 6.05 0.12 3.77
CA MET A 356 5.96 0.86 5.01
C MET A 356 7.25 0.65 5.81
N SER A 357 7.81 1.72 6.37
CA SER A 357 9.01 1.63 7.22
C SER A 357 8.89 2.50 8.46
N VAL A 358 9.42 2.04 9.60
CA VAL A 358 9.79 2.92 10.71
C VAL A 358 11.26 3.24 10.58
N SER A 359 11.57 4.47 10.18
CA SER A 359 12.93 4.84 9.81
C SER A 359 13.33 6.26 10.21
N GLY A 360 14.64 6.52 10.13
CA GLY A 360 15.26 7.82 10.40
C GLY A 360 15.48 8.15 11.88
N LYS A 361 16.16 9.27 12.14
CA LYS A 361 16.58 9.70 13.49
C LYS A 361 15.44 9.85 14.49
N SER A 362 14.25 10.24 14.01
CA SER A 362 13.06 10.43 14.86
C SER A 362 12.17 9.20 14.95
N SER A 363 12.58 8.04 14.40
CA SER A 363 11.78 6.80 14.32
C SER A 363 10.33 7.08 13.94
N GLN A 364 10.12 7.48 12.68
CA GLN A 364 8.80 7.86 12.19
C GLN A 364 8.31 6.86 11.14
N LEU A 365 7.00 6.75 10.95
CA LEU A 365 6.42 5.91 9.91
C LEU A 365 6.51 6.62 8.53
N TYR A 366 7.01 5.91 7.54
CA TYR A 366 7.12 6.33 6.16
C TYR A 366 6.42 5.33 5.24
N SER A 367 5.90 5.84 4.13
CA SER A 367 5.34 5.07 3.02
C SER A 367 6.21 5.30 1.79
N HIS A 368 6.69 4.23 1.17
CA HIS A 368 7.57 4.30 0.00
C HIS A 368 6.95 3.57 -1.19
N SER A 369 6.96 4.19 -2.36
CA SER A 369 6.61 3.52 -3.62
C SER A 369 7.80 2.66 -4.07
N LEU A 370 7.67 1.34 -3.96
CA LEU A 370 8.74 0.41 -4.36
C LEU A 370 9.03 0.52 -5.85
N MET A 371 7.99 0.66 -6.68
CA MET A 371 8.15 0.84 -8.13
C MET A 371 9.02 2.06 -8.45
N SER A 372 8.71 3.21 -7.85
CA SER A 372 9.43 4.45 -8.09
C SER A 372 10.85 4.42 -7.50
N LEU A 373 11.06 3.77 -6.35
CA LEU A 373 12.39 3.58 -5.76
C LEU A 373 13.31 2.75 -6.67
N PHE A 374 12.79 1.66 -7.24
CA PHE A 374 13.56 0.79 -8.14
C PHE A 374 13.84 1.47 -9.49
N GLU A 375 12.90 2.26 -10.03
CA GLU A 375 13.11 3.04 -11.26
C GLU A 375 14.21 4.11 -11.09
N GLN A 376 14.14 4.89 -10.00
CA GLN A 376 15.19 5.86 -9.67
C GLN A 376 16.58 5.21 -9.56
N ARG A 377 16.62 3.99 -9.02
CA ARG A 377 17.85 3.22 -8.88
C ARG A 377 18.41 2.79 -10.24
N SER A 378 17.56 2.28 -11.14
CA SER A 378 17.96 1.90 -12.50
C SER A 378 18.61 3.07 -13.24
N HIS A 379 18.02 4.27 -13.15
CA HIS A 379 18.59 5.48 -13.74
C HIS A 379 19.93 5.91 -13.15
N LYS A 380 20.16 5.71 -11.83
CA LYS A 380 21.46 5.98 -11.20
C LYS A 380 22.54 5.01 -11.66
N GLN A 381 22.21 3.72 -11.83
CA GLN A 381 23.16 2.72 -12.34
C GLN A 381 23.54 2.98 -13.81
N GLN A 382 22.59 3.38 -14.65
CA GLN A 382 22.84 3.69 -16.06
C GLN A 382 23.70 4.96 -16.28
N LYS A 383 23.68 5.90 -15.33
CA LYS A 383 24.58 7.08 -15.34
C LYS A 383 26.01 6.77 -14.89
N GLN A 384 26.23 5.67 -14.17
CA GLN A 384 27.59 5.27 -13.75
C GLN A 384 28.36 4.53 -14.84
N SER A 385 27.69 3.96 -15.86
CA SER A 385 28.33 3.23 -16.96
C SER A 385 28.79 4.12 -18.14
N HIS A 386 28.33 5.39 -18.20
CA HIS A 386 28.78 6.35 -19.20
C HIS A 386 29.44 7.55 -18.52
N LEU A 387 30.75 7.74 -18.75
CA LEU A 387 31.49 8.97 -18.42
C LEU A 387 30.82 10.17 -19.12
N SER A 388 29.85 10.77 -18.46
CA SER A 388 29.20 12.01 -18.88
C SER A 388 29.33 13.03 -17.73
N LEU A 389 29.87 14.20 -18.08
CA LEU A 389 30.20 15.25 -17.13
C LEU A 389 28.99 15.69 -16.31
N SER A 390 29.28 15.99 -15.05
CA SER A 390 28.36 16.53 -14.06
C SER A 390 27.70 17.83 -14.50
N THR A 391 26.40 17.75 -14.77
CA THR A 391 25.43 18.78 -14.40
C THR A 391 24.17 18.03 -13.97
N ASN A 392 23.47 18.50 -12.93
CA ASN A 392 22.26 17.91 -12.33
C ASN A 392 22.48 16.95 -11.14
N ARG A 393 23.03 17.47 -10.03
CA ARG A 393 22.73 16.97 -8.67
C ARG A 393 21.51 17.68 -8.03
N LEU A 394 20.89 18.64 -8.72
CA LEU A 394 19.85 19.54 -8.18
C LEU A 394 18.39 19.15 -8.50
N THR A 395 18.14 18.08 -9.26
CA THR A 395 16.78 17.72 -9.70
C THR A 395 15.99 16.80 -8.75
N GLU A 396 16.58 16.27 -7.66
CA GLU A 396 15.87 15.36 -6.75
C GLU A 396 14.91 16.07 -5.75
N ARG A 397 14.90 17.41 -5.66
CA ARG A 397 14.17 18.13 -4.59
C ARG A 397 12.91 18.90 -4.99
N ILE A 398 12.48 18.89 -6.25
CA ILE A 398 11.18 19.46 -6.66
C ILE A 398 10.28 18.37 -7.19
N ASN A 399 9.93 17.44 -6.29
CA ASN A 399 8.79 16.57 -6.51
C ASN A 399 7.64 17.16 -5.66
N PRO A 400 6.53 17.62 -6.25
CA PRO A 400 5.40 18.11 -5.46
C PRO A 400 5.04 17.01 -4.44
N ARG A 401 4.81 17.39 -3.16
CA ARG A 401 4.65 16.49 -1.99
C ARG A 401 3.66 15.32 -2.18
N LYS A 402 2.87 15.33 -3.25
CA LYS A 402 1.90 14.32 -3.70
C LYS A 402 2.49 13.07 -4.37
N TYR A 403 3.65 13.18 -5.02
CA TYR A 403 4.32 12.07 -5.70
C TYR A 403 5.68 11.78 -5.09
N ALA A 404 5.81 12.12 -3.81
CA ALA A 404 7.01 11.80 -3.08
C ALA A 404 7.14 10.27 -3.08
N VAL A 405 8.19 9.79 -3.73
CA VAL A 405 8.61 8.38 -3.69
C VAL A 405 8.65 7.85 -2.26
N THR A 406 8.88 8.75 -1.30
CA THR A 406 8.77 8.53 0.13
C THR A 406 7.88 9.60 0.76
N VAL A 407 6.79 9.20 1.41
CA VAL A 407 5.85 10.06 2.14
C VAL A 407 5.99 9.83 3.64
N LYS A 408 6.08 10.91 4.42
CA LYS A 408 6.02 10.86 5.90
C LYS A 408 4.58 10.75 6.35
N ILE A 409 4.28 9.79 7.23
CA ILE A 409 2.97 9.72 7.86
C ILE A 409 2.92 10.74 9.02
N PRO A 410 1.97 11.69 9.04
CA PRO A 410 1.87 12.68 10.11
C PRO A 410 1.58 12.00 11.47
N ASP A 411 1.87 12.70 12.57
CA ASP A 411 1.57 12.27 13.94
C ASP A 411 2.16 10.91 14.38
N THR A 412 3.16 10.41 13.64
CA THR A 412 3.86 9.13 13.95
C THR A 412 5.31 9.32 14.42
N LYS A 413 5.68 10.52 14.87
CA LYS A 413 7.04 10.79 15.37
C LYS A 413 7.31 9.96 16.62
N SER A 414 8.53 9.41 16.72
CA SER A 414 8.95 8.54 17.83
C SER A 414 8.09 7.28 17.96
N CYS A 415 7.64 6.74 16.82
CA CYS A 415 6.99 5.45 16.74
C CYS A 415 7.93 4.35 17.27
N ARG A 416 7.50 3.66 18.32
CA ARG A 416 8.29 2.63 19.03
C ARG A 416 8.08 1.23 18.44
N ARG A 417 6.85 0.90 18.06
CA ARG A 417 6.43 -0.41 17.53
C ARG A 417 5.30 -0.23 16.53
N CYS A 418 5.24 -1.13 15.56
CA CYS A 418 4.15 -1.25 14.62
C CYS A 418 3.70 -2.70 14.53
N SER A 419 2.39 -2.92 14.33
CA SER A 419 1.81 -4.21 14.00
C SER A 419 0.74 -4.02 12.93
N VAL A 420 0.60 -5.03 12.07
CA VAL A 420 -0.34 -5.03 10.95
C VAL A 420 -1.16 -6.30 11.03
N ALA A 421 -2.48 -6.17 10.89
CA ALA A 421 -3.39 -7.31 10.81
C ALA A 421 -4.38 -7.12 9.67
N ARG A 422 -4.58 -8.19 8.90
CA ARG A 422 -5.63 -8.27 7.88
C ARG A 422 -6.84 -8.98 8.49
N ASN A 423 -7.99 -8.35 8.40
CA ASN A 423 -9.25 -8.98 8.77
C ASN A 423 -9.71 -9.91 7.64
N PRO A 424 -9.73 -11.24 7.84
CA PRO A 424 -10.06 -12.18 6.77
C PRO A 424 -11.55 -12.14 6.38
N TYR A 425 -12.42 -11.55 7.21
CA TYR A 425 -13.86 -11.48 6.96
C TYR A 425 -14.28 -10.22 6.18
N THR A 426 -13.60 -9.10 6.42
CA THR A 426 -13.89 -7.80 5.77
C THR A 426 -12.86 -7.41 4.71
N ASP A 427 -11.80 -8.20 4.56
CA ASP A 427 -10.61 -7.92 3.76
C ASP A 427 -9.86 -6.62 4.11
N SER A 428 -10.23 -5.99 5.23
CA SER A 428 -9.64 -4.74 5.69
C SER A 428 -8.29 -4.98 6.35
N THR A 429 -7.27 -4.23 5.96
CA THR A 429 -5.93 -4.32 6.56
C THR A 429 -5.65 -3.10 7.42
N PHE A 430 -5.33 -3.34 8.69
CA PHE A 430 -5.09 -2.30 9.68
C PHE A 430 -3.61 -2.26 10.07
N LEU A 431 -3.05 -1.07 10.19
CA LEU A 431 -1.72 -0.82 10.74
C LEU A 431 -1.87 0.00 12.02
N CYS A 432 -1.30 -0.47 13.12
CA CYS A 432 -1.25 0.26 14.38
C CYS A 432 0.20 0.65 14.69
N GLY A 433 0.42 1.88 15.12
CA GLY A 433 1.72 2.38 15.58
C GLY A 433 1.64 2.92 17.01
N ALA A 434 2.59 2.52 17.86
CA ALA A 434 2.76 3.04 19.20
C ALA A 434 3.61 4.31 19.20
N VAL A 435 3.02 5.46 19.54
CA VAL A 435 3.69 6.76 19.60
C VAL A 435 3.67 7.29 21.04
N PRO A 436 4.46 8.32 21.40
CA PRO A 436 4.46 8.86 22.76
C PRO A 436 3.10 9.43 23.20
N SER A 437 2.29 9.93 22.25
CA SER A 437 0.95 10.43 22.52
C SER A 437 -0.13 9.34 22.65
N GLY A 438 0.17 8.09 22.28
CA GLY A 438 -0.80 6.99 22.32
C GLY A 438 -0.66 6.04 21.14
N LEU A 439 -1.79 5.70 20.50
CA LEU A 439 -1.85 4.79 19.36
C LEU A 439 -2.36 5.50 18.12
N VAL A 440 -1.70 5.25 16.99
CA VAL A 440 -2.18 5.66 15.66
C VAL A 440 -2.67 4.44 14.93
N LEU A 441 -3.96 4.40 14.61
CA LEU A 441 -4.58 3.34 13.81
C LEU A 441 -4.77 3.85 12.38
N LEU A 442 -4.27 3.09 11.41
CA LEU A 442 -4.42 3.34 9.98
C LEU A 442 -5.13 2.16 9.31
N LEU A 443 -5.89 2.46 8.26
CA LEU A 443 -6.59 1.50 7.43
C LEU A 443 -6.02 1.56 6.00
N TRP A 444 -5.73 0.40 5.41
CA TRP A 444 -5.37 0.31 4.00
C TRP A 444 -6.56 0.72 3.12
N TYR A 445 -6.35 1.70 2.24
CA TYR A 445 -7.32 2.11 1.26
C TYR A 445 -6.83 1.73 -0.14
N ASP A 446 -7.37 0.62 -0.65
CA ASP A 446 -6.90 0.00 -1.88
C ASP A 446 -6.96 0.92 -3.12
N PRO A 447 -8.02 1.72 -3.37
CA PRO A 447 -8.06 2.59 -4.54
C PRO A 447 -6.94 3.64 -4.61
N MET A 448 -6.39 4.05 -3.45
CA MET A 448 -5.26 5.00 -3.41
C MET A 448 -3.92 4.34 -3.10
N GLN A 449 -3.91 3.00 -2.95
CA GLN A 449 -2.74 2.21 -2.57
C GLN A 449 -1.97 2.84 -1.39
N LYS A 450 -2.64 3.19 -0.29
CA LYS A 450 -1.98 3.75 0.89
C LYS A 450 -2.73 3.49 2.19
N PHE A 451 -1.98 3.54 3.29
CA PHE A 451 -2.55 3.57 4.64
C PHE A 451 -3.08 4.97 4.97
N MET A 452 -4.37 5.06 5.30
CA MET A 452 -5.04 6.28 5.71
C MET A 452 -5.25 6.27 7.22
N GLN A 453 -4.89 7.35 7.90
CA GLN A 453 -5.12 7.46 9.34
C GLN A 453 -6.61 7.43 9.65
N LEU A 454 -7.01 6.45 10.46
CA LEU A 454 -8.39 6.20 10.84
C LEU A 454 -8.70 6.85 12.18
N LYS A 455 -7.86 6.62 13.19
CA LYS A 455 -8.07 7.11 14.56
C LYS A 455 -6.73 7.33 15.27
N HIS A 456 -6.69 8.33 16.15
CA HIS A 456 -5.65 8.47 17.17
C HIS A 456 -6.31 8.20 18.53
N ILE A 457 -5.68 7.37 19.36
CA ILE A 457 -6.19 6.95 20.66
C ILE A 457 -5.17 7.37 21.71
N ASP A 458 -5.53 8.37 22.52
CA ASP A 458 -4.71 8.87 23.61
C ASP A 458 -4.66 7.84 24.75
N ILE A 459 -3.56 7.10 24.86
CA ILE A 459 -3.35 6.11 25.92
C ILE A 459 -1.89 6.08 26.34
N ARG A 460 -1.62 5.97 27.64
CA ARG A 460 -0.25 5.74 28.11
C ARG A 460 0.09 4.27 27.95
N LEU A 461 0.99 3.98 27.03
CA LEU A 461 1.53 2.64 26.82
C LEU A 461 2.72 2.37 27.74
N PRO A 462 2.93 1.13 28.19
CA PRO A 462 4.07 0.76 29.02
C PRO A 462 5.41 1.01 28.31
N ASP A 463 6.49 1.11 29.07
CA ASP A 463 7.85 1.16 28.53
C ASP A 463 8.75 0.25 29.38
N PRO A 464 9.31 -0.84 28.82
CA PRO A 464 9.24 -1.27 27.42
C PRO A 464 7.85 -1.80 26.99
N LEU A 465 7.56 -1.80 25.68
CA LEU A 465 6.47 -2.59 25.08
C LEU A 465 7.02 -3.92 24.55
N PRO A 466 6.94 -5.02 25.33
CA PRO A 466 7.42 -6.32 24.88
C PRO A 466 6.49 -6.94 23.83
N ILE A 467 5.18 -6.73 23.96
CA ILE A 467 4.14 -7.26 23.08
C ILE A 467 3.39 -6.07 22.46
N PHE A 468 3.18 -6.14 21.15
CA PHE A 468 2.41 -5.14 20.42
C PHE A 468 1.82 -5.79 19.18
N GLU A 469 0.72 -6.53 19.35
CA GLU A 469 0.11 -7.28 18.26
C GLU A 469 -1.37 -6.96 18.08
N LEU A 470 -1.76 -6.73 16.82
CA LEU A 470 -3.16 -6.56 16.45
C LEU A 470 -3.83 -7.93 16.33
N LEU A 471 -4.94 -8.08 17.03
CA LEU A 471 -5.78 -9.27 17.05
C LEU A 471 -7.09 -8.95 16.33
N VAL A 472 -7.43 -9.74 15.32
CA VAL A 472 -8.73 -9.63 14.64
C VAL A 472 -9.68 -10.66 15.21
N LEU A 473 -10.89 -10.22 15.58
CA LEU A 473 -11.97 -11.09 16.01
C LEU A 473 -13.07 -11.11 14.96
N VAL A 474 -13.72 -12.26 14.79
CA VAL A 474 -14.81 -12.46 13.81
C VAL A 474 -15.96 -11.47 14.02
N THR A 475 -16.20 -11.09 15.28
CA THR A 475 -17.33 -10.26 15.69
C THR A 475 -17.06 -8.77 15.59
N ASP A 476 -15.80 -8.35 15.52
CA ASP A 476 -15.42 -6.96 15.74
C ASP A 476 -15.05 -6.28 14.41
N GLU A 477 -15.57 -5.07 14.20
CA GLU A 477 -15.28 -4.27 13.00
C GLU A 477 -13.83 -3.77 12.96
N PHE A 478 -13.21 -3.53 14.13
CA PHE A 478 -11.80 -3.13 14.26
C PHE A 478 -11.01 -4.16 15.07
N PRO A 479 -9.70 -4.29 14.82
CA PRO A 479 -8.86 -5.17 15.62
C PRO A 479 -8.73 -4.68 17.07
N GLN A 480 -8.42 -5.59 17.97
CA GLN A 480 -8.00 -5.31 19.33
C GLN A 480 -6.47 -5.30 19.39
N LEU A 481 -5.87 -4.57 20.34
CA LEU A 481 -4.41 -4.52 20.48
C LEU A 481 -3.99 -5.22 21.76
N CYS A 482 -3.14 -6.26 21.64
CA CYS A 482 -2.49 -6.89 22.77
C CYS A 482 -1.17 -6.17 23.09
N VAL A 483 -1.03 -5.69 24.33
CA VAL A 483 0.15 -4.96 24.80
C VAL A 483 0.95 -5.70 25.88
N GLY A 484 0.45 -6.84 26.36
CA GLY A 484 1.08 -7.60 27.44
C GLY A 484 0.37 -8.91 27.76
N VAL A 485 1.08 -9.78 28.50
CA VAL A 485 0.55 -11.05 29.03
C VAL A 485 1.00 -11.18 30.48
N ARG A 486 0.08 -11.61 31.36
CA ARG A 486 0.28 -11.79 32.80
C ARG A 486 -0.14 -13.20 33.21
N ASP A 487 0.57 -13.80 34.15
CA ASP A 487 0.20 -15.10 34.73
C ASP A 487 -0.80 -14.89 35.88
N CYS A 488 -1.91 -15.63 35.89
CA CYS A 488 -2.92 -15.54 36.97
C CYS A 488 -2.50 -16.30 38.24
N THR A 489 -1.40 -17.05 38.24
CA THR A 489 -0.98 -17.87 39.39
C THR A 489 -0.07 -17.12 40.36
N ALA A 490 -0.61 -16.10 41.03
CA ALA A 490 0.02 -15.47 42.20
C ALA A 490 -0.90 -15.49 43.44
N GLU A 491 -1.65 -16.56 43.66
CA GLU A 491 -2.10 -16.91 45.01
C GLU A 491 -1.13 -17.91 45.62
N LYS A 492 -0.54 -17.53 46.77
CA LYS A 492 0.45 -18.34 47.49
C LYS A 492 -0.10 -19.73 47.80
N GLY A 493 0.51 -20.78 47.24
CA GLY A 493 0.53 -22.12 47.87
C GLY A 493 -0.17 -23.29 47.16
N LYS A 494 -0.48 -23.25 45.86
CA LYS A 494 -0.93 -24.46 45.12
C LYS A 494 -0.02 -24.79 43.92
N PRO A 495 0.23 -26.09 43.64
CA PRO A 495 1.04 -26.51 42.49
C PRO A 495 0.30 -26.22 41.17
N PRO A 496 1.04 -25.86 40.09
CA PRO A 496 0.44 -25.38 38.85
C PRO A 496 -0.06 -26.55 37.99
N THR A 497 -1.37 -26.75 37.95
CA THR A 497 -1.99 -27.77 37.06
C THR A 497 -2.73 -27.20 35.85
N ASN A 498 -2.86 -25.87 35.72
CA ASN A 498 -3.23 -25.21 34.47
C ASN A 498 -2.85 -23.71 34.57
N GLN A 499 -1.83 -23.30 33.84
CA GLN A 499 -1.33 -21.92 33.85
C GLN A 499 -2.30 -21.05 33.04
N GLN A 500 -3.11 -20.25 33.72
CA GLN A 500 -4.10 -19.38 33.08
C GLN A 500 -3.42 -18.03 32.78
N LEU A 501 -3.28 -17.70 31.49
CA LEU A 501 -2.66 -16.45 31.04
C LEU A 501 -3.73 -15.38 30.82
N LYS A 502 -3.49 -14.16 31.33
CA LYS A 502 -4.31 -12.98 31.10
C LYS A 502 -3.61 -12.04 30.12
N PHE A 503 -4.32 -11.66 29.06
CA PHE A 503 -3.82 -10.72 28.06
C PHE A 503 -4.24 -9.29 28.42
N ASP A 504 -3.32 -8.35 28.29
CA ASP A 504 -3.59 -6.93 28.40
C ASP A 504 -4.05 -6.40 27.05
N ILE A 505 -5.37 -6.32 26.88
CA ILE A 505 -6.02 -5.92 25.63
C ILE A 505 -6.47 -4.47 25.70
N VAL A 506 -6.18 -3.71 24.65
CA VAL A 506 -6.69 -2.36 24.41
C VAL A 506 -7.72 -2.45 23.28
N GLU A 507 -8.98 -2.14 23.61
CA GLU A 507 -10.06 -2.06 22.63
C GLU A 507 -9.94 -0.78 21.79
N LEU A 508 -9.83 -0.93 20.48
CA LEU A 508 -9.73 0.23 19.57
C LEU A 508 -11.11 0.85 19.25
N ASN A 509 -12.18 0.16 19.65
CA ASN A 509 -13.60 0.51 19.43
C ASN A 509 -14.11 1.65 20.35
N GLY A 510 -13.49 1.86 21.52
CA GLY A 510 -14.03 2.71 22.59
C GLY A 510 -13.86 4.23 22.44
N THR A 511 -14.69 4.99 23.18
CA THR A 511 -14.52 6.44 23.45
C THR A 511 -13.35 6.67 24.44
N PRO A 512 -12.69 7.85 24.44
CA PRO A 512 -11.34 8.05 25.01
C PRO A 512 -11.19 7.94 26.54
N ASN A 513 -12.17 7.44 27.29
CA ASN A 513 -12.16 7.45 28.76
C ASN A 513 -12.50 6.08 29.39
N SER A 514 -11.91 4.99 28.92
CA SER A 514 -11.84 3.77 29.73
C SER A 514 -10.39 3.52 30.10
N SER A 515 -10.10 3.59 31.41
CA SER A 515 -8.95 2.88 32.00
C SER A 515 -8.91 1.46 31.42
N PRO A 516 -7.74 0.83 31.21
CA PRO A 516 -7.66 -0.54 30.72
C PRO A 516 -8.47 -1.45 31.65
N GLY A 517 -9.73 -1.65 31.29
CA GLY A 517 -10.63 -2.56 31.95
C GLY A 517 -10.05 -3.91 31.61
N GLY A 518 -9.47 -4.58 32.61
CA GLY A 518 -8.95 -5.93 32.42
C GLY A 518 -10.11 -6.88 32.21
N THR A 519 -10.74 -6.82 31.05
CA THR A 519 -11.82 -7.70 30.62
C THR A 519 -11.25 -9.12 30.58
N GLU A 520 -11.86 -10.02 31.35
CA GLU A 520 -11.60 -11.45 31.24
C GLU A 520 -12.23 -11.93 29.94
N ILE A 521 -11.48 -11.86 28.84
CA ILE A 521 -11.90 -12.49 27.61
C ILE A 521 -11.17 -13.82 27.49
N MET A 522 -11.89 -14.88 27.85
CA MET A 522 -11.46 -16.26 27.66
C MET A 522 -11.65 -16.59 26.17
N PHE A 523 -10.65 -16.31 25.34
CA PHE A 523 -10.74 -16.69 23.94
C PHE A 523 -10.52 -18.19 23.76
N SER A 524 -11.50 -18.85 23.14
CA SER A 524 -11.25 -19.98 22.26
C SER A 524 -10.85 -19.38 20.91
N ILE A 525 -9.56 -19.42 20.60
CA ILE A 525 -8.94 -18.56 19.58
C ILE A 525 -8.95 -19.30 18.24
N HIS A 526 -9.94 -18.98 17.39
CA HIS A 526 -9.91 -19.42 16.00
C HIS A 526 -9.05 -18.47 15.16
N HIS A 527 -7.97 -19.05 14.64
CA HIS A 527 -6.91 -18.53 13.77
C HIS A 527 -5.83 -17.65 14.43
N GLN A 528 -4.71 -18.34 14.71
CA GLN A 528 -3.39 -17.89 15.20
C GLN A 528 -3.16 -17.70 16.70
N ILE A 529 -3.95 -18.32 17.57
CA ILE A 529 -3.40 -18.88 18.81
C ILE A 529 -3.91 -20.29 18.93
N ILE A 530 -3.01 -21.22 18.71
CA ILE A 530 -3.26 -22.62 18.92
C ILE A 530 -3.14 -22.84 20.42
N ALA A 531 -4.24 -22.63 21.13
CA ALA A 531 -4.47 -23.32 22.39
C ALA A 531 -4.81 -24.79 22.04
N THR A 532 -3.88 -25.52 21.45
CA THR A 532 -3.97 -26.98 21.47
C THR A 532 -3.27 -27.43 22.73
N GLY A 533 -3.84 -28.44 23.37
CA GLY A 533 -3.13 -29.26 24.35
C GLY A 533 -1.93 -30.02 23.74
N VAL A 534 -1.23 -29.44 22.75
CA VAL A 534 0.08 -29.90 22.31
C VAL A 534 1.06 -29.43 23.37
N ARG A 535 1.34 -30.31 24.33
CA ARG A 535 2.52 -30.19 25.18
C ARG A 535 3.74 -30.23 24.25
N PHE A 536 4.30 -29.07 23.93
CA PHE A 536 5.70 -29.00 23.52
C PHE A 536 6.52 -29.40 24.74
N LEU A 537 6.76 -30.70 24.90
CA LEU A 537 7.83 -31.20 25.76
C LEU A 537 9.14 -30.81 25.08
N CYS A 538 9.64 -29.64 25.45
CA CYS A 538 11.00 -29.23 25.16
C CYS A 538 11.56 -28.70 26.47
N ASP A 539 12.70 -29.22 26.90
CA ASP A 539 13.50 -28.66 27.99
C ASP A 539 14.14 -27.30 27.58
N ILE A 540 13.54 -26.59 26.63
CA ILE A 540 14.13 -25.48 25.86
C ILE A 540 13.14 -24.30 25.82
N THR A 541 13.63 -23.10 26.10
CA THR A 541 12.85 -21.86 26.05
C THR A 541 12.57 -21.43 24.61
N VAL A 542 11.30 -21.49 24.19
CA VAL A 542 10.84 -20.99 22.89
C VAL A 542 10.86 -19.46 22.90
N VAL A 543 11.44 -18.86 21.85
CA VAL A 543 11.64 -17.41 21.67
C VAL A 543 10.67 -16.82 20.64
N TRP A 544 10.25 -17.60 19.65
CA TRP A 544 9.31 -17.16 18.62
C TRP A 544 8.40 -18.31 18.17
N LEU A 545 7.16 -18.00 17.81
CA LEU A 545 6.20 -18.96 17.25
C LEU A 545 5.65 -18.43 15.94
N VAL A 546 5.59 -19.29 14.92
CA VAL A 546 4.94 -18.99 13.64
C VAL A 546 3.87 -20.04 13.40
N CYS A 547 2.62 -19.60 13.36
CA CYS A 547 1.48 -20.45 13.04
C CYS A 547 1.23 -20.42 11.53
N LEU A 548 1.39 -21.57 10.88
CA LEU A 548 1.04 -21.79 9.48
C LEU A 548 -0.36 -22.41 9.42
N GLN A 549 -0.86 -22.64 8.21
CA GLN A 549 -2.22 -23.14 8.00
C GLN A 549 -2.45 -24.51 8.68
N ASP A 550 -1.53 -25.45 8.50
CA ASP A 550 -1.65 -26.83 8.98
C ASP A 550 -0.54 -27.25 9.97
N SER A 551 0.37 -26.34 10.29
CA SER A 551 1.52 -26.61 11.16
C SER A 551 1.88 -25.39 12.01
N VAL A 552 2.66 -25.61 13.07
CA VAL A 552 3.23 -24.56 13.91
C VAL A 552 4.74 -24.76 14.00
N LEU A 553 5.49 -23.67 13.83
CA LEU A 553 6.94 -23.64 13.98
C LEU A 553 7.30 -22.90 15.27
N ALA A 554 7.98 -23.58 16.18
CA ALA A 554 8.54 -23.02 17.40
C ALA A 554 10.05 -22.81 17.22
N PHE A 555 10.54 -21.59 17.44
CA PHE A 555 11.94 -21.23 17.33
C PHE A 555 12.52 -20.97 18.72
N TRP A 556 13.72 -21.47 18.97
CA TRP A 556 14.53 -21.13 20.14
C TRP A 556 15.90 -20.63 19.69
N LYS A 557 16.75 -20.28 20.65
CA LYS A 557 18.07 -19.69 20.40
C LYS A 557 18.91 -20.48 19.39
N HIS A 558 18.86 -21.81 19.42
CA HIS A 558 19.76 -22.71 18.67
C HIS A 558 19.02 -23.56 17.63
N GLY A 559 17.78 -23.21 17.28
CA GLY A 559 17.03 -24.09 16.39
C GLY A 559 15.54 -23.79 16.29
N LEU A 560 14.83 -24.74 15.67
CA LEU A 560 13.39 -24.71 15.52
C LEU A 560 12.80 -26.11 15.43
N LYS A 561 11.50 -26.19 15.74
CA LYS A 561 10.71 -27.40 15.64
C LYS A 561 9.34 -27.09 15.08
N GLY A 562 9.01 -27.73 13.97
CA GLY A 562 7.69 -27.74 13.37
C GLY A 562 6.85 -28.92 13.86
N ARG A 563 5.56 -28.70 14.10
CA ARG A 563 4.58 -29.76 14.34
C ARG A 563 3.32 -29.55 13.51
N SER A 564 2.78 -30.65 12.99
CA SER A 564 1.46 -30.69 12.33
C SER A 564 0.36 -30.46 13.36
N LEU A 565 -0.63 -29.62 13.03
CA LEU A 565 -1.77 -29.36 13.89
C LEU A 565 -2.80 -30.50 13.86
N HIS A 566 -2.83 -31.24 12.75
CA HIS A 566 -3.77 -32.33 12.53
C HIS A 566 -3.27 -33.63 13.15
N THR A 567 -1.99 -33.95 12.97
CA THR A 567 -1.41 -35.25 13.39
C THR A 567 -0.55 -35.13 14.64
N ASN A 568 -0.19 -33.92 15.08
CA ASN A 568 0.78 -33.65 16.15
C ASN A 568 2.19 -34.22 15.90
N GLU A 569 2.46 -34.70 14.68
CA GLU A 569 3.77 -35.20 14.28
C GLU A 569 4.75 -34.05 14.06
N VAL A 570 6.03 -34.33 14.30
CA VAL A 570 7.10 -33.37 14.03
C VAL A 570 7.28 -33.25 12.52
N THR A 571 7.02 -32.06 11.97
CA THR A 571 7.18 -31.79 10.54
C THR A 571 8.62 -31.40 10.21
N GLN A 572 9.31 -30.72 11.12
CA GLN A 572 10.70 -30.31 10.93
C GLN A 572 11.37 -30.15 12.30
N GLU A 573 12.66 -30.46 12.40
CA GLU A 573 13.44 -30.19 13.61
C GLU A 573 14.87 -29.86 13.19
N ILE A 574 15.37 -28.73 13.67
CA ILE A 574 16.74 -28.27 13.43
C ILE A 574 17.29 -27.79 14.75
N THR A 575 18.42 -28.34 15.14
CA THR A 575 19.18 -27.91 16.32
C THR A 575 20.64 -27.77 15.91
N ASP A 576 21.21 -26.58 16.08
CA ASP A 576 22.61 -26.28 15.83
C ASP A 576 23.11 -25.34 16.92
N GLU A 577 23.81 -25.90 17.91
CA GLU A 577 24.37 -25.16 19.03
C GLU A 577 25.54 -24.24 18.63
N SER A 578 26.15 -24.48 17.47
CA SER A 578 27.23 -23.63 16.95
C SER A 578 26.71 -22.27 16.46
N ARG A 579 25.38 -22.13 16.32
CA ARG A 579 24.73 -20.91 15.83
C ARG A 579 23.60 -20.44 16.72
N VAL A 580 23.40 -19.13 16.75
CA VAL A 580 22.24 -18.46 17.31
C VAL A 580 21.35 -17.99 16.16
N PHE A 581 20.09 -18.44 16.15
CA PHE A 581 19.10 -18.09 15.15
C PHE A 581 18.14 -17.01 15.66
N ARG A 582 17.83 -16.05 14.79
CA ARG A 582 16.86 -14.99 15.06
C ARG A 582 15.91 -14.85 13.89
N VAL A 583 14.61 -14.80 14.18
CA VAL A 583 13.56 -14.51 13.19
C VAL A 583 13.58 -13.01 12.88
N LEU A 584 13.69 -12.66 11.60
CA LEU A 584 13.70 -11.27 11.12
C LEU A 584 12.36 -10.84 10.50
N GLY A 585 11.61 -11.79 9.95
CA GLY A 585 10.35 -11.54 9.27
C GLY A 585 9.55 -12.82 9.10
N THR A 586 8.23 -12.70 9.16
CA THR A 586 7.28 -13.83 9.06
C THR A 586 6.14 -13.54 8.09
N ASN A 587 6.17 -12.38 7.41
CA ASN A 587 5.12 -11.97 6.49
C ASN A 587 5.42 -12.53 5.10
N ARG A 588 4.52 -13.36 4.57
CA ARG A 588 4.68 -14.23 3.37
C ARG A 588 5.75 -15.30 3.52
N ASP A 589 7.00 -14.89 3.76
CA ASP A 589 8.14 -15.78 3.93
C ASP A 589 8.73 -15.65 5.34
N ILE A 590 9.27 -16.75 5.86
CA ILE A 590 9.99 -16.75 7.14
C ILE A 590 11.47 -16.51 6.85
N VAL A 591 11.99 -15.39 7.34
CA VAL A 591 13.39 -14.97 7.16
C VAL A 591 14.13 -15.12 8.47
N LEU A 592 15.28 -15.80 8.43
CA LEU A 592 16.14 -16.01 9.58
C LEU A 592 17.52 -15.38 9.37
N GLN A 593 18.08 -14.92 10.49
CA GLN A 593 19.50 -14.59 10.64
C GLN A 593 20.16 -15.65 11.51
N SER A 594 21.38 -16.08 11.16
CA SER A 594 22.22 -16.88 12.06
C SER A 594 23.56 -16.23 12.32
N THR A 595 24.00 -16.27 13.57
CA THR A 595 25.32 -15.80 14.05
C THR A 595 26.05 -16.96 14.74
N PRO A 596 27.38 -17.08 14.63
CA PRO A 596 28.13 -18.05 15.42
C PRO A 596 27.94 -17.83 16.93
N THR A 597 27.76 -18.91 17.69
CA THR A 597 27.54 -18.83 19.16
C THR A 597 28.77 -18.30 19.89
N GLU A 598 29.96 -18.72 19.47
CA GLU A 598 31.25 -18.33 20.09
C GLU A 598 31.66 -16.89 19.77
N ASP A 599 31.16 -16.32 18.66
CA ASP A 599 31.46 -14.94 18.24
C ASP A 599 30.19 -14.21 17.80
N PRO A 600 29.46 -13.57 18.74
CA PRO A 600 28.29 -12.77 18.43
C PRO A 600 28.56 -11.53 17.57
N SER A 601 29.84 -11.13 17.41
CA SER A 601 30.25 -10.00 16.58
C SER A 601 30.55 -10.40 15.13
N ALA A 602 30.61 -11.71 14.84
CA ALA A 602 30.83 -12.22 13.50
C ALA A 602 29.69 -11.87 12.54
N MET A 603 30.03 -11.87 11.24
CA MET A 603 29.05 -11.63 10.18
C MET A 603 27.96 -12.71 10.18
N SER A 604 26.74 -12.29 9.87
CA SER A 604 25.57 -13.14 9.95
C SER A 604 25.20 -13.80 8.63
N ASN A 605 24.63 -14.99 8.65
CA ASN A 605 24.06 -15.61 7.45
C ASN A 605 22.55 -15.37 7.37
N LEU A 606 22.02 -15.25 6.16
CA LEU A 606 20.58 -15.08 5.93
C LEU A 606 19.98 -16.31 5.29
N TYR A 607 18.79 -16.69 5.77
CA TYR A 607 18.05 -17.86 5.31
C TYR A 607 16.59 -17.52 5.07
N ILE A 608 15.99 -18.18 4.08
CA ILE A 608 14.55 -18.16 3.83
C ILE A 608 14.04 -19.60 3.95
N LEU A 609 12.91 -19.79 4.62
CA LEU A 609 12.20 -21.06 4.61
C LEU A 609 11.42 -21.18 3.29
N THR A 610 11.80 -22.12 2.43
CA THR A 610 11.14 -22.41 1.15
C THR A 610 10.44 -23.76 1.20
N GLY A 611 9.33 -23.92 0.45
CA GLY A 611 8.68 -25.23 0.25
C GLY A 611 7.50 -25.58 1.17
N HIS A 612 6.88 -24.60 1.83
CA HIS A 612 5.59 -24.79 2.51
C HIS A 612 4.44 -24.34 1.58
N GLU A 613 3.27 -24.99 1.59
CA GLU A 613 2.13 -24.65 0.71
C GLU A 613 1.64 -23.19 0.84
N SER A 614 2.01 -22.51 1.93
CA SER A 614 1.72 -21.10 2.20
C SER A 614 2.69 -20.12 1.52
N SER A 615 3.77 -20.61 0.91
CA SER A 615 4.83 -19.84 0.25
C SER A 615 4.61 -19.67 -1.26
N TYR A 616 3.43 -20.02 -1.78
CA TYR A 616 3.07 -19.94 -3.21
C TYR A 616 1.84 -19.07 -3.48
#